data_AF-A0A5C5TUL3-F1
#
_entry.id   AF-A0A5C5TUL3-F1
#
_cell.length_a   1.000
_cell.length_b   1.000
_cell.length_c   1.000
_cell.angle_alpha   90.00
_cell.angle_beta   90.00
_cell.angle_gamma   90.00
#
_symmetry.space_group_name_H-M   'P 1'
#
loop_
_entity.id
_entity.type
_entity.pdbx_description
1 polymer ?
#
loop_
_entity_poly.entity_id
_entity_poly.type
_entity_poly.pdbx_seq_one_letter_code
_entity_poly.pdbx_strand_id
1 'polypeptide(L)'
;MYDAAPSAPPLLPPPGRYADLGRGSIIDRRKAVNAMLRYPRVEELRSVVYACGEDRYLVTATTSIWEAGPVARLPWDVADEELGYAVLDSLLQYHAHPPPPRNGGVRTWRALQASGARSRKRFKEISNYVDLRTIGSGIVICAGDLPGGVFVGQLASIAPAPAEIGGLVRKLVGLWRTLAPQATA
;
A
#
# COMPACT_ATOMS: atom_id res chain seq x y z
N MET A 1 -23.57 -7.70 31.55
CA MET A 1 -22.30 -6.96 31.69
C MET A 1 -21.52 -7.23 30.42
N TYR A 2 -21.34 -6.23 29.56
CA TYR A 2 -20.45 -6.36 28.41
C TYR A 2 -19.04 -6.11 28.94
N ASP A 3 -18.21 -7.16 28.94
CA ASP A 3 -16.79 -7.00 29.22
C ASP A 3 -16.21 -5.96 28.26
N ALA A 4 -15.48 -5.00 28.80
CA ALA A 4 -14.75 -4.04 28.00
C ALA A 4 -13.85 -4.82 27.04
N ALA A 5 -14.02 -4.58 25.73
CA ALA A 5 -13.14 -5.16 24.73
C ALA A 5 -11.68 -4.88 25.14
N PRO A 6 -10.79 -5.89 25.06
CA PRO A 6 -9.41 -5.73 25.50
C PRO A 6 -8.82 -4.48 24.87
N SER A 7 -8.31 -3.57 25.71
CA SER A 7 -7.67 -2.35 25.25
C SER A 7 -6.56 -2.72 24.29
N ALA A 8 -6.59 -2.09 23.11
CA ALA A 8 -5.58 -2.33 22.10
C ALA A 8 -4.18 -2.09 22.69
N PRO A 9 -3.20 -2.97 22.42
CA PRO A 9 -1.83 -2.70 22.80
C PRO A 9 -1.41 -1.34 22.23
N PRO A 10 -0.56 -0.57 22.95
CA PRO A 10 -0.09 0.72 22.47
C PRO A 10 0.42 0.55 21.04
N LEU A 11 -0.13 1.37 20.14
CA LEU A 11 0.25 1.39 18.74
C LEU A 11 1.77 1.47 18.67
N LEU A 12 2.39 0.58 17.89
CA LEU A 12 3.84 0.60 17.65
C LEU A 12 4.30 2.05 17.43
N PRO A 13 5.52 2.43 17.87
CA PRO A 13 6.05 3.75 17.58
C PRO A 13 5.85 4.09 16.10
N PRO A 14 5.52 5.34 15.74
CA PRO A 14 5.33 5.75 14.35
C PRO A 14 6.47 5.19 13.50
N PRO A 15 6.21 4.47 12.40
CA PRO A 15 7.31 4.02 11.57
C PRO A 15 8.06 5.24 11.03
N GLY A 16 9.39 5.19 11.13
CA GLY A 16 10.25 5.95 10.24
C GLY A 16 10.02 5.52 8.78
N ARG A 17 10.72 6.13 7.82
CA ARG A 17 10.59 5.66 6.42
C ARG A 17 11.06 4.22 6.35
N TYR A 18 10.47 3.40 5.47
CA TYR A 18 10.91 2.02 5.25
C TYR A 18 12.44 1.89 5.06
N ALA A 19 13.05 2.82 4.34
CA ALA A 19 14.49 2.88 4.11
C ALA A 19 15.33 3.20 5.38
N ASP A 20 14.70 3.76 6.40
CA ASP A 20 15.34 4.16 7.66
C ASP A 20 15.20 3.05 8.74
N LEU A 21 14.50 1.95 8.43
CA LEU A 21 14.19 0.87 9.37
C LEU A 21 15.26 -0.23 9.33
N GLY A 22 15.87 -0.53 10.48
CA GLY A 22 16.75 -1.69 10.63
C GLY A 22 15.98 -3.02 10.59
N ARG A 23 16.64 -4.11 10.15
CA ARG A 23 16.02 -5.44 9.89
C ARG A 23 15.15 -6.00 11.02
N GLY A 24 15.49 -5.73 12.29
CA GLY A 24 14.69 -6.15 13.45
C GLY A 24 13.33 -5.45 13.55
N SER A 25 13.27 -4.16 13.21
CA SER A 25 12.03 -3.37 13.24
C SER A 25 11.02 -3.81 12.17
N ILE A 26 11.50 -4.37 11.07
CA ILE A 26 10.68 -4.90 9.97
C ILE A 26 9.89 -6.15 10.42
N ILE A 27 10.52 -7.06 11.16
CA ILE A 27 9.87 -8.27 11.69
C ILE A 27 8.74 -7.91 12.67
N ASP A 28 8.92 -6.84 13.45
CA ASP A 28 7.92 -6.36 14.41
C ASP A 28 6.72 -5.70 13.72
N ARG A 29 6.90 -5.04 12.56
CA ARG A 29 5.80 -4.51 11.75
C ARG A 29 4.90 -5.61 11.22
N ARG A 30 5.46 -6.71 10.71
CA ARG A 30 4.67 -7.89 10.30
C ARG A 30 3.82 -8.42 11.46
N LYS A 31 4.42 -8.55 12.65
CA LYS A 31 3.68 -8.99 13.85
C LYS A 31 2.55 -8.02 14.18
N ALA A 32 2.76 -6.71 14.03
CA ALA A 32 1.71 -5.73 14.26
C ALA A 32 0.58 -5.79 13.22
N VAL A 33 0.87 -5.92 11.92
CA VAL A 33 -0.18 -6.17 10.91
C VAL A 33 -1.00 -7.40 11.28
N ASN A 34 -0.32 -8.51 11.59
CA ASN A 34 -1.00 -9.76 11.97
C ASN A 34 -1.82 -9.60 13.26
N ALA A 35 -1.31 -8.84 14.25
CA ALA A 35 -2.06 -8.53 15.46
C ALA A 35 -3.30 -7.70 15.14
N MET A 36 -3.18 -6.69 14.27
CA MET A 36 -4.29 -5.85 13.83
C MET A 36 -5.38 -6.65 13.10
N LEU A 37 -5.00 -7.59 12.23
CA LEU A 37 -5.92 -8.51 11.55
C LEU A 37 -6.65 -9.47 12.50
N ARG A 38 -6.09 -9.74 13.68
CA ARG A 38 -6.69 -10.62 14.70
C ARG A 38 -7.70 -9.90 15.60
N TYR A 39 -7.62 -8.57 15.70
CA TYR A 39 -8.63 -7.80 16.40
C TYR A 39 -9.80 -7.52 15.45
N PRO A 40 -11.06 -7.64 15.91
CA PRO A 40 -12.22 -7.18 15.15
C PRO A 40 -12.25 -5.64 15.18
N ARG A 41 -11.26 -5.00 14.55
CA ARG A 41 -11.30 -3.56 14.29
C ARG A 41 -12.21 -3.33 13.09
N VAL A 42 -13.00 -2.27 13.20
CA VAL A 42 -13.93 -1.79 12.17
C VAL A 42 -13.19 -1.11 11.01
N GLU A 43 -11.89 -0.85 11.15
CA GLU A 43 -11.10 -0.04 10.22
C GLU A 43 -10.28 -0.89 9.24
N GLU A 44 -10.62 -0.76 7.96
CA GLU A 44 -9.89 -1.32 6.82
C GLU A 44 -8.56 -0.56 6.62
N LEU A 45 -7.42 -1.23 6.76
CA LEU A 45 -6.12 -0.70 6.37
C LEU A 45 -5.99 -0.77 4.85
N ARG A 46 -5.52 0.33 4.23
CA ARG A 46 -5.30 0.38 2.79
C ARG A 46 -3.92 0.92 2.45
N SER A 47 -3.33 0.31 1.43
CA SER A 47 -2.08 0.74 0.81
C SER A 47 -2.23 0.67 -0.70
N VAL A 48 -1.46 1.48 -1.39
CA VAL A 48 -1.40 1.55 -2.84
C VAL A 48 0.03 1.37 -3.28
N VAL A 49 0.23 0.55 -4.31
CA VAL A 49 1.46 0.51 -5.07
C VAL A 49 1.19 1.12 -6.44
N TYR A 50 1.88 2.20 -6.76
CA TYR A 50 1.95 2.74 -8.11
C TYR A 50 3.19 2.19 -8.81
N ALA A 51 2.99 1.45 -9.89
CA ALA A 51 4.05 1.04 -10.79
C ALA A 51 4.23 2.13 -11.86
N CYS A 52 5.19 3.04 -11.62
CA CYS A 52 5.40 4.26 -12.40
C CYS A 52 6.52 4.08 -13.43
N GLY A 53 6.21 4.43 -14.68
CA GLY A 53 7.17 4.38 -15.79
C GLY A 53 7.83 3.01 -15.91
N GLU A 54 9.13 3.02 -16.19
CA GLU A 54 9.94 1.81 -16.36
C GLU A 54 10.93 1.58 -15.20
N ASP A 55 10.99 2.49 -14.22
CA ASP A 55 12.10 2.55 -13.25
C ASP A 55 11.73 2.47 -11.76
N ARG A 56 10.45 2.63 -11.37
CA ARG A 56 10.08 2.55 -9.95
C ARG A 56 8.68 2.07 -9.57
N TYR A 57 8.61 1.56 -8.34
CA TYR A 57 7.40 1.47 -7.51
C TYR A 57 7.32 2.65 -6.53
N LEU A 58 6.12 3.17 -6.34
CA LEU A 58 5.78 4.08 -5.24
C LEU A 58 4.77 3.39 -4.33
N VAL A 59 5.11 3.22 -3.06
CA VAL A 59 4.23 2.57 -2.08
C VAL A 59 3.75 3.62 -1.08
N THR A 60 2.44 3.73 -0.88
CA THR A 60 1.83 4.72 0.01
C THR A 60 0.59 4.18 0.68
N ALA A 61 0.36 4.58 1.93
CA ALA A 61 -0.89 4.26 2.63
C ALA A 61 -2.01 5.18 2.12
N THR A 62 -3.25 4.71 2.16
CA THR A 62 -4.41 5.49 1.73
C THR A 62 -5.61 5.32 2.65
N THR A 63 -6.53 6.28 2.63
CA THR A 63 -7.84 6.22 3.31
C THR A 63 -9.00 6.19 2.32
N SER A 64 -8.75 5.70 1.09
CA SER A 64 -9.59 5.76 -0.13
C SER A 64 -9.53 7.08 -0.91
N ILE A 65 -9.34 8.21 -0.24
CA ILE A 65 -9.30 9.55 -0.86
C ILE A 65 -8.04 10.35 -0.53
N TRP A 66 -7.31 9.98 0.53
CA TRP A 66 -6.10 10.66 0.98
C TRP A 66 -4.95 9.67 1.12
N GLU A 67 -3.73 10.15 0.89
CA GLU A 67 -2.51 9.42 1.24
C GLU A 67 -2.08 9.73 2.67
N ALA A 68 -1.61 8.70 3.38
CA ALA A 68 -1.10 8.78 4.74
C ALA A 68 0.38 8.39 4.78
N GLY A 69 1.16 9.08 5.63
CA GLY A 69 2.58 8.79 5.82
C GLY A 69 3.49 9.09 4.60
N PRO A 70 4.78 8.77 4.70
CA PRO A 70 5.74 8.96 3.61
C PRO A 70 5.52 7.95 2.47
N VAL A 71 5.88 8.34 1.25
CA VAL A 71 5.90 7.45 0.09
C VAL A 71 7.23 6.73 0.02
N ALA A 72 7.22 5.39 0.06
CA ALA A 72 8.40 4.61 -0.22
C ALA A 72 8.64 4.54 -1.73
N ARG A 73 9.90 4.73 -2.15
CA ARG A 73 10.33 4.68 -3.55
C ARG A 73 11.28 3.50 -3.71
N LEU A 74 10.92 2.54 -4.56
CA LEU A 74 11.71 1.33 -4.81
C LEU A 74 11.96 1.17 -6.30
N PRO A 75 13.12 0.65 -6.74
CA PRO A 75 13.36 0.35 -8.14
C PRO A 75 12.54 -0.88 -8.61
N TRP A 76 12.38 -1.10 -9.93
CA TRP A 76 11.63 -2.28 -10.43
C TRP A 76 12.28 -3.60 -10.07
N ASP A 77 13.60 -3.66 -10.05
CA ASP A 77 14.39 -4.86 -9.77
C ASP A 77 14.53 -5.16 -8.27
N VAL A 78 13.89 -4.36 -7.41
CA VAL A 78 13.82 -4.60 -5.97
C VAL A 78 13.37 -6.03 -5.69
N ALA A 79 13.98 -6.69 -4.71
CA ALA A 79 13.60 -8.05 -4.34
C ALA A 79 12.13 -8.10 -3.89
N ASP A 80 11.44 -9.20 -4.20
CA ASP A 80 10.03 -9.37 -3.81
C ASP A 80 9.84 -9.26 -2.29
N GLU A 81 10.80 -9.75 -1.51
CA GLU A 81 10.78 -9.63 -0.05
C GLU A 81 10.76 -8.16 0.41
N GLU A 82 11.61 -7.33 -0.18
CA GLU A 82 11.69 -5.89 0.14
C GLU A 82 10.45 -5.12 -0.31
N LEU A 83 9.92 -5.43 -1.50
CA LEU A 83 8.66 -4.86 -1.97
C LEU A 83 7.51 -5.22 -1.02
N GLY A 84 7.45 -6.48 -0.59
CA GLY A 84 6.47 -6.95 0.39
C GLY A 84 6.57 -6.23 1.72
N TYR A 85 7.78 -6.00 2.23
CA TYR A 85 7.95 -5.27 3.47
C TYR A 85 7.53 -3.80 3.37
N ALA A 86 7.87 -3.12 2.29
CA ALA A 86 7.43 -1.74 2.09
C ALA A 86 5.89 -1.63 2.05
N VAL A 87 5.22 -2.61 1.45
CA VAL A 87 3.75 -2.71 1.42
C VAL A 87 3.16 -2.95 2.80
N LEU A 88 3.72 -3.90 3.57
CA LEU A 88 3.24 -4.21 4.92
C LEU A 88 3.46 -3.04 5.88
N ASP A 89 4.60 -2.35 5.79
CA ASP A 89 4.85 -1.14 6.59
C ASP A 89 3.87 -0.03 6.21
N SER A 90 3.64 0.18 4.92
CA SER A 90 2.68 1.15 4.40
C SER A 90 1.27 0.93 4.96
N LEU A 91 0.78 -0.31 5.05
CA LEU A 91 -0.52 -0.60 5.68
C LEU A 91 -0.63 -0.08 7.13
N LEU A 92 0.49 -0.02 7.87
CA LEU A 92 0.52 0.50 9.24
C LEU A 92 0.67 2.02 9.33
N GLN A 93 1.11 2.67 8.25
CA GLN A 93 1.31 4.13 8.23
C GLN A 93 0.01 4.91 8.43
N TYR A 94 -1.14 4.32 8.08
CA TYR A 94 -2.45 4.92 8.36
C TYR A 94 -2.63 5.30 9.84
N HIS A 95 -2.26 4.39 10.76
CA HIS A 95 -2.37 4.65 12.19
C HIS A 95 -1.36 5.67 12.71
N ALA A 96 -0.18 5.71 12.10
CA ALA A 96 0.87 6.65 12.50
C ALA A 96 0.62 8.07 11.99
N HIS A 97 -0.11 8.21 10.89
CA HIS A 97 -0.30 9.47 10.17
C HIS A 97 -1.74 9.60 9.66
N PRO A 98 -2.73 9.84 10.54
CA PRO A 98 -4.11 10.05 10.13
C PRO A 98 -4.20 11.19 9.09
N PRO A 99 -5.12 11.08 8.11
CA PRO A 99 -5.20 12.02 7.00
C PRO A 99 -5.45 13.45 7.51
N PRO A 100 -4.87 14.47 6.83
CA PRO A 100 -5.13 15.86 7.19
C PRO A 100 -6.62 16.23 6.96
N PRO A 101 -7.15 17.23 7.68
CA PRO A 101 -8.54 17.65 7.51
C PRO A 101 -8.81 18.17 6.08
N ARG A 102 -9.77 17.49 5.42
CA ARG A 102 -10.59 17.71 4.20
C ARG A 102 -10.20 18.68 3.06
N ASN A 103 -9.12 19.46 3.11
CA ASN A 103 -8.86 20.57 2.18
C ASN A 103 -7.69 20.35 1.20
N GLY A 104 -7.18 19.12 1.06
CA GLY A 104 -6.07 18.86 0.14
C GLY A 104 -6.51 18.76 -1.33
N GLY A 105 -6.16 19.75 -2.15
CA GLY A 105 -6.25 19.63 -3.61
C GLY A 105 -5.25 18.59 -4.16
N VAL A 106 -5.30 18.28 -5.46
CA VAL A 106 -4.40 17.34 -6.17
C VAL A 106 -2.90 17.53 -5.84
N ARG A 107 -2.48 18.75 -5.46
CA ARG A 107 -1.12 19.06 -5.02
C ARG A 107 -0.72 18.35 -3.71
N THR A 108 -1.64 17.77 -2.94
CA THR A 108 -1.34 17.03 -1.71
C THR A 108 -1.13 15.53 -1.95
N TRP A 109 -1.28 15.04 -3.19
CA TRP A 109 -0.93 13.66 -3.53
C TRP A 109 0.59 13.51 -3.51
N ARG A 110 1.11 12.91 -2.44
CA ARG A 110 2.54 12.66 -2.24
C ARG A 110 3.06 11.68 -3.28
N ALA A 111 2.29 10.70 -3.74
CA ALA A 111 2.71 9.81 -4.82
C ALA A 111 2.86 10.56 -6.15
N LEU A 112 1.96 11.52 -6.45
CA LEU A 112 2.10 12.40 -7.62
C LEU A 112 3.42 13.19 -7.54
N GLN A 113 3.72 13.79 -6.38
CA GLN A 113 4.98 14.52 -6.18
C GLN A 113 6.20 13.60 -6.32
N ALA A 114 6.17 12.42 -5.68
CA ALA A 114 7.24 11.42 -5.72
C ALA A 114 7.46 10.82 -7.11
N SER A 115 6.41 10.82 -7.94
CA SER A 115 6.48 10.36 -9.33
C SER A 115 7.19 11.32 -10.27
N GLY A 116 7.43 12.58 -9.87
CA GLY A 116 7.99 13.60 -10.76
C GLY A 116 7.06 14.06 -11.90
N ALA A 117 5.83 13.54 -11.99
CA ALA A 117 4.86 13.98 -12.99
C ALA A 117 4.38 15.41 -12.70
N ARG A 118 4.34 16.25 -13.73
CA ARG A 118 3.92 17.67 -13.61
C ARG A 118 2.39 17.85 -13.55
N SER A 119 1.62 16.80 -13.83
CA SER A 119 0.15 16.86 -13.82
C SER A 119 -0.46 15.51 -13.43
N ARG A 120 -1.69 15.54 -12.91
CA ARG A 120 -2.48 14.33 -12.59
C ARG A 120 -2.73 13.47 -13.83
N LYS A 121 -2.97 14.12 -14.98
CA LYS A 121 -3.16 13.41 -16.26
C LYS A 121 -1.92 12.59 -16.59
N ARG A 122 -0.74 13.23 -16.56
CA ARG A 122 0.52 12.53 -16.84
C ARG A 122 0.79 11.42 -15.84
N PHE A 123 0.52 11.64 -14.55
CA PHE A 123 0.70 10.61 -13.53
C PHE A 123 -0.14 9.37 -13.84
N LYS A 124 -1.43 9.54 -14.16
CA LYS A 124 -2.30 8.43 -14.54
C LYS A 124 -1.80 7.66 -15.77
N GLU A 125 -1.28 8.36 -16.79
CA GLU A 125 -0.73 7.73 -18.00
C GLU A 125 0.52 6.88 -17.72
N ILE A 126 1.34 7.28 -16.75
CA ILE A 126 2.61 6.58 -16.46
C ILE A 126 2.50 5.58 -15.32
N SER A 127 1.39 5.54 -14.58
CA SER A 127 1.24 4.72 -13.39
C SER A 127 0.19 3.64 -13.57
N ASN A 128 0.53 2.40 -13.23
CA ASN A 128 -0.46 1.36 -12.95
C ASN A 128 -0.72 1.31 -11.45
N TYR A 129 -1.93 0.95 -11.05
CA TYR A 129 -2.36 0.98 -9.66
C TYR A 129 -2.60 -0.44 -9.13
N VAL A 130 -2.03 -0.75 -7.97
CA VAL A 130 -2.35 -1.93 -7.17
C VAL A 130 -2.87 -1.50 -5.81
N ASP A 131 -4.14 -1.79 -5.55
CA ASP A 131 -4.79 -1.65 -4.25
C ASP A 131 -4.41 -2.82 -3.35
N LEU A 132 -4.08 -2.52 -2.10
CA LEU A 132 -4.00 -3.50 -1.04
C LEU A 132 -4.90 -3.08 0.10
N ARG A 133 -5.76 -3.98 0.53
CA ARG A 133 -6.69 -3.71 1.62
C ARG A 133 -6.91 -4.90 2.52
N THR A 134 -7.03 -4.65 3.82
CA THR A 134 -7.34 -5.70 4.80
C THR A 134 -8.84 -5.95 4.85
N ILE A 135 -9.29 -7.18 4.65
CA ILE A 135 -10.71 -7.57 4.80
C ILE A 135 -10.78 -8.78 5.73
N GLY A 136 -11.37 -8.58 6.92
CA GLY A 136 -11.43 -9.60 7.96
C GLY A 136 -10.04 -10.15 8.28
N SER A 137 -9.86 -11.45 8.09
CA SER A 137 -8.61 -12.17 8.27
C SER A 137 -7.84 -12.35 6.95
N GLY A 138 -7.76 -11.32 6.12
CA GLY A 138 -6.98 -11.43 4.88
C GLY A 138 -6.58 -10.08 4.29
N ILE A 139 -5.70 -10.15 3.30
CA ILE A 139 -5.29 -8.99 2.50
C ILE A 139 -5.75 -9.25 1.07
N VAL A 140 -6.63 -8.39 0.56
CA VAL A 140 -7.02 -8.38 -0.84
C VAL A 140 -6.05 -7.47 -1.60
N ILE A 141 -5.46 -8.00 -2.66
CA ILE A 141 -4.54 -7.30 -3.56
C ILE A 141 -5.21 -7.23 -4.93
N CYS A 142 -5.41 -6.04 -5.48
CA CYS A 142 -6.07 -5.85 -6.77
C CYS A 142 -5.30 -4.88 -7.66
N ALA A 143 -5.04 -5.23 -8.92
CA ALA A 143 -4.57 -4.28 -9.93
C ALA A 143 -5.72 -3.76 -10.80
N GLY A 144 -5.68 -2.49 -11.20
CA GLY A 144 -6.67 -1.89 -12.11
C GLY A 144 -6.44 -0.40 -12.36
N ASP A 145 -7.35 0.24 -13.11
CA ASP A 145 -7.32 1.68 -13.39
C ASP A 145 -8.15 2.52 -12.39
N LEU A 146 -7.65 3.73 -12.09
CA LEU A 146 -8.37 4.75 -11.30
C LEU A 146 -9.25 5.66 -12.18
N PRO A 147 -10.57 5.81 -11.93
CA PRO A 147 -11.47 5.03 -11.07
C PRO A 147 -12.49 4.18 -11.89
N GLY A 148 -12.78 2.97 -11.42
CA GLY A 148 -13.93 2.15 -11.88
C GLY A 148 -13.64 1.10 -12.96
N GLY A 149 -12.37 0.73 -13.19
CA GLY A 149 -11.98 -0.26 -14.20
C GLY A 149 -12.20 -1.73 -13.81
N VAL A 150 -11.73 -2.63 -14.67
CA VAL A 150 -11.61 -4.07 -14.40
C VAL A 150 -10.53 -4.30 -13.35
N PHE A 151 -10.81 -5.12 -12.34
CA PHE A 151 -9.83 -5.48 -11.33
C PHE A 151 -9.47 -6.96 -11.47
N VAL A 152 -8.17 -7.27 -11.44
CA VAL A 152 -7.70 -8.63 -11.18
C VAL A 152 -7.15 -8.66 -9.77
N GLY A 153 -7.65 -9.57 -8.94
CA GLY A 153 -7.28 -9.61 -7.53
C GLY A 153 -7.03 -11.00 -6.98
N GLN A 154 -6.23 -11.05 -5.91
CA GLN A 154 -5.93 -12.26 -5.16
C GLN A 154 -6.06 -11.98 -3.65
N LEU A 155 -6.65 -12.93 -2.93
CA LEU A 155 -6.70 -12.93 -1.47
C LEU A 155 -5.45 -13.61 -0.92
N ALA A 156 -4.72 -12.90 -0.07
CA ALA A 156 -3.62 -13.44 0.72
C ALA A 156 -4.07 -13.72 2.16
N SER A 157 -3.47 -14.74 2.78
CA SER A 157 -3.69 -15.13 4.17
C SER A 157 -3.33 -14.00 5.17
N ILE A 158 -3.76 -14.11 6.44
CA ILE A 158 -3.43 -13.16 7.53
C ILE A 158 -1.95 -13.03 7.86
N ALA A 159 -1.12 -13.97 7.44
CA ALA A 159 0.30 -13.99 7.77
C ALA A 159 1.13 -14.31 6.52
N PRO A 160 0.99 -13.54 5.44
CA PRO A 160 1.70 -13.84 4.22
C PRO A 160 3.18 -13.57 4.42
N ALA A 161 4.04 -14.37 3.78
CA ALA A 161 5.45 -14.03 3.73
C ALA A 161 5.61 -12.73 2.93
N PRO A 162 6.53 -11.81 3.31
CA PRO A 162 6.76 -10.58 2.55
C PRO A 162 7.05 -10.86 1.08
N ALA A 163 7.87 -11.87 0.78
CA ALA A 163 8.16 -12.30 -0.58
C ALA A 163 6.90 -12.72 -1.37
N GLU A 164 5.90 -13.33 -0.72
CA GLU A 164 4.63 -13.66 -1.38
C GLU A 164 3.86 -12.39 -1.74
N ILE A 165 3.78 -11.40 -0.83
CA ILE A 165 3.13 -10.12 -1.12
C ILE A 165 3.83 -9.41 -2.28
N GLY A 166 5.16 -9.28 -2.26
CA GLY A 166 5.89 -8.62 -3.33
C GLY A 166 5.74 -9.34 -4.68
N GLY A 167 5.85 -10.67 -4.68
CA GLY A 167 5.65 -11.49 -5.87
C GLY A 167 4.23 -11.35 -6.44
N LEU A 168 3.21 -11.29 -5.58
CA LEU A 168 1.82 -11.05 -5.99
C LEU A 168 1.62 -9.66 -6.59
N VAL A 169 2.16 -8.62 -5.97
CA VAL A 169 2.13 -7.25 -6.51
C VAL A 169 2.79 -7.23 -7.90
N ARG A 170 3.99 -7.79 -8.03
CA ARG A 170 4.71 -7.85 -9.31
C ARG A 170 3.91 -8.60 -10.38
N LYS A 171 3.37 -9.77 -10.02
CA LYS A 171 2.54 -10.59 -10.91
C LYS A 171 1.32 -9.80 -11.40
N LEU A 172 0.61 -9.12 -10.50
CA LEU A 172 -0.59 -8.35 -10.85
C LEU A 172 -0.25 -7.13 -11.70
N VAL A 173 0.86 -6.43 -11.42
CA VAL A 173 1.36 -5.33 -12.27
C VAL A 173 1.70 -5.84 -13.67
N GLY A 174 2.42 -6.96 -13.78
CA GLY A 174 2.76 -7.57 -15.06
C GLY A 174 1.51 -7.98 -15.85
N LEU A 175 0.58 -8.67 -15.20
CA LEU A 175 -0.69 -9.07 -15.80
C LEU A 175 -1.51 -7.86 -16.27
N TRP A 176 -1.64 -6.83 -15.44
CA TRP A 176 -2.38 -5.63 -15.78
C TRP A 176 -1.78 -4.91 -16.99
N ARG A 177 -0.45 -4.81 -17.07
CA ARG A 177 0.23 -4.21 -18.23
C ARG A 177 0.02 -4.98 -19.54
N THR A 178 -0.22 -6.29 -19.46
CA THR A 178 -0.55 -7.12 -20.62
C THR A 178 -2.02 -6.97 -21.02
N LEU A 179 -2.93 -6.79 -20.04
CA LEU A 179 -4.38 -6.72 -20.25
C LEU A 179 -4.87 -5.31 -20.59
N ALA A 180 -4.26 -4.27 -20.03
CA ALA A 180 -4.53 -2.89 -20.38
C ALA A 180 -4.03 -2.71 -21.82
N PRO A 181 -4.92 -2.52 -22.82
CA PRO A 181 -4.46 -2.17 -24.15
C PRO A 181 -3.57 -0.94 -23.98
N GLN A 182 -2.32 -1.04 -24.46
CA GLN A 182 -1.43 0.10 -24.55
C GLN A 182 -2.25 1.23 -25.15
N ALA A 183 -2.60 2.24 -24.33
CA ALA A 183 -3.38 3.36 -24.80
C ALA A 183 -2.51 4.01 -25.88
N THR A 184 -2.79 3.66 -27.14
CA THR A 184 -2.12 4.16 -28.32
C THR A 184 -2.18 5.68 -28.27
N ALA A 185 -0.99 6.28 -28.33
CA ALA A 185 -0.76 7.72 -28.34
C ALA A 185 -1.61 8.46 -29.37
#